data_AF-A0A1H0N6B5-F1
#
_entry.id   AF-A0A1H0N6B5-F1
#
_cell.length_a   1.000
_cell.length_b   1.000
_cell.length_c   1.000
_cell.angle_alpha   90.00
_cell.angle_beta   90.00
_cell.angle_gamma   90.00
#
_symmetry.space_group_name_H-M   'P 1'
#
loop_
_entity.id
_entity.type
_entity.pdbx_description
1 polymer ?
#
loop_
_entity_poly.entity_id
_entity_poly.type
_entity_poly.pdbx_seq_one_letter_code
_entity_poly.pdbx_strand_id
1 'polypeptide(L)'
;MIDLRKGLYGAALVLAATTLGGCASSAAVTGEPGVNMGDSYQQVLAVVSRNNTVTKQVDGQGFRAEGYSAMFKDCRVKYFLFQDADGLQRVSYEPAPHLSVKQNCRQP
;
A
#
# COMPACT_ATOMS: atom_id res chain seq x y z
N MET A 1 5.90 -17.34 73.48
CA MET A 1 5.82 -18.45 72.49
C MET A 1 5.94 -17.84 71.12
N ILE A 2 6.90 -18.34 70.34
CA ILE A 2 7.42 -17.78 69.09
C ILE A 2 6.53 -18.20 67.91
N ASP A 3 6.41 -17.26 66.96
CA ASP A 3 5.83 -17.32 65.60
C ASP A 3 5.46 -18.70 65.03
N LEU A 4 4.21 -18.83 64.55
CA LEU A 4 3.95 -19.56 63.30
C LEU A 4 3.17 -18.66 62.33
N ARG A 5 3.95 -18.08 61.43
CA ARG A 5 3.55 -17.18 60.35
C ARG A 5 2.88 -17.93 59.20
N LYS A 6 1.94 -17.20 58.59
CA LYS A 6 1.62 -17.17 57.15
C LYS A 6 0.90 -18.38 56.57
N GLY A 7 -0.42 -18.21 56.51
CA GLY A 7 -1.30 -18.91 55.61
C GLY A 7 -0.98 -18.66 54.13
N LEU A 8 -1.45 -19.63 53.35
CA LEU A 8 -1.65 -19.65 51.91
C LEU A 8 -1.67 -18.26 51.25
N TYR A 9 -0.67 -17.99 50.43
CA TYR A 9 -0.84 -17.10 49.29
C TYR A 9 -0.32 -17.82 48.04
N GLY A 10 -1.28 -18.18 47.18
CA GLY A 10 -1.06 -18.87 45.93
C GLY A 10 -0.23 -18.01 44.98
N ALA A 11 0.85 -18.60 44.47
CA ALA A 11 1.58 -18.06 43.34
C ALA A 11 0.99 -18.67 42.06
N ALA A 12 -0.15 -18.13 41.61
CA ALA A 12 -0.63 -18.34 40.24
C ALA A 12 0.05 -17.31 39.33
N LEU A 13 1.21 -17.67 38.78
CA LEU A 13 1.87 -16.92 37.71
C LEU A 13 1.08 -17.14 36.41
N VAL A 14 0.13 -16.25 36.14
CA VAL A 14 -0.53 -16.12 34.84
C VAL A 14 0.40 -15.33 33.93
N LEU A 15 1.21 -16.01 33.13
CA LEU A 15 1.89 -15.41 31.99
C LEU A 15 0.96 -15.49 30.78
N ALA A 16 0.18 -14.44 30.58
CA ALA A 16 -0.57 -14.20 29.37
C ALA A 16 0.41 -13.91 28.23
N ALA A 17 0.82 -14.95 27.50
CA ALA A 17 1.45 -14.79 26.21
C ALA A 17 0.38 -14.39 25.20
N THR A 18 0.10 -13.08 25.11
CA THR A 18 -0.51 -12.51 23.91
C THR A 18 0.57 -12.50 22.84
N THR A 19 0.69 -13.61 22.12
CA THR A 19 1.38 -13.56 20.83
C THR A 19 0.54 -12.64 19.95
N LEU A 20 1.03 -11.41 19.79
CA LEU A 20 0.62 -10.51 18.74
C LEU A 20 0.59 -11.32 17.45
N GLY A 21 -0.61 -11.66 17.00
CA GLY A 21 -0.82 -12.17 15.66
C GLY A 21 -0.31 -11.08 14.73
N GLY A 22 0.94 -11.25 14.27
CA GLY A 22 1.53 -10.36 13.29
C GLY A 22 0.57 -10.34 12.10
N CYS A 23 -0.01 -9.18 11.83
CA CYS A 23 -0.69 -8.96 10.57
C CYS A 23 0.37 -9.19 9.49
N ALA A 24 0.36 -10.38 8.91
CA ALA A 24 1.01 -10.63 7.64
C ALA A 24 0.30 -9.72 6.64
N SER A 25 0.83 -8.50 6.50
CA SER A 25 0.45 -7.62 5.42
C SER A 25 0.90 -8.32 4.15
N SER A 26 0.02 -9.14 3.57
CA SER A 26 0.18 -9.63 2.21
C SER A 26 0.55 -8.43 1.37
N ALA A 27 1.78 -8.38 0.87
CA ALA A 27 2.23 -7.31 0.00
C ALA A 27 1.28 -7.29 -1.19
N ALA A 28 0.33 -6.36 -1.19
CA ALA A 28 -0.68 -6.31 -2.22
C ALA A 28 0.03 -5.95 -3.52
N VAL A 29 -0.09 -6.81 -4.53
CA VAL A 29 0.49 -6.57 -5.85
C VAL A 29 -0.20 -5.32 -6.43
N THR A 30 0.57 -4.27 -6.69
CA THR A 30 0.06 -2.99 -7.20
C THR A 30 -0.35 -3.07 -8.67
N GLY A 31 0.21 -4.03 -9.41
CA GLY A 31 0.02 -4.18 -10.86
C GLY A 31 0.81 -3.17 -11.71
N GLU A 32 1.50 -2.21 -11.09
CA GLU A 32 2.31 -1.21 -11.77
C GLU A 32 3.80 -1.56 -11.61
N PRO A 33 4.55 -1.77 -12.71
CA PRO A 33 5.96 -2.15 -12.62
C PRO A 33 6.80 -1.13 -11.85
N GLY A 34 7.58 -1.60 -10.87
CA GLY A 34 8.47 -0.76 -10.07
C GLY A 34 7.77 0.06 -8.98
N VAL A 35 6.50 -0.24 -8.68
CA VAL A 35 5.72 0.41 -7.61
C VAL A 35 5.27 -0.65 -6.60
N ASN A 36 5.54 -0.42 -5.32
CA ASN A 36 5.12 -1.30 -4.22
C ASN A 36 4.21 -0.56 -3.23
N MET A 37 3.35 -1.30 -2.52
CA MET A 37 2.64 -0.71 -1.38
C MET A 37 3.64 -0.25 -0.33
N GLY A 38 3.37 0.91 0.28
CA GLY A 38 4.27 1.58 1.21
C GLY A 38 5.29 2.52 0.55
N ASP A 39 5.44 2.50 -0.78
CA ASP A 39 6.35 3.43 -1.45
C ASP A 39 5.90 4.89 -1.26
N SER A 40 6.86 5.79 -1.11
CA SER A 40 6.57 7.22 -0.92
C SER A 40 5.93 7.86 -2.16
N TYR A 41 5.13 8.91 -1.94
CA TYR A 41 4.49 9.68 -3.03
C TYR A 41 5.48 10.05 -4.15
N GLN A 42 6.64 10.60 -3.79
CA GLN A 42 7.62 11.08 -4.77
C GLN A 42 8.26 9.93 -5.56
N GLN A 43 8.54 8.80 -4.90
CA GLN A 43 9.09 7.62 -5.56
C GLN A 43 8.10 7.07 -6.59
N VAL A 44 6.83 6.88 -6.18
CA VAL A 44 5.80 6.33 -7.06
C VAL A 44 5.53 7.28 -8.23
N LEU A 45 5.43 8.59 -7.97
CA LEU A 45 5.25 9.60 -9.01
C LEU A 45 6.41 9.57 -10.02
N ALA A 46 7.66 9.49 -9.56
CA ALA A 46 8.84 9.46 -10.42
C ALA A 46 8.96 8.18 -11.28
N VAL A 47 8.44 7.04 -10.80
CA VAL A 47 8.38 5.80 -11.58
C VAL A 47 7.25 5.87 -12.59
N VAL A 48 6.04 6.20 -12.15
CA VAL A 48 4.82 6.17 -12.98
C VAL A 48 4.88 7.20 -14.12
N SER A 49 5.41 8.39 -13.85
CA SER A 49 5.49 9.49 -14.84
C SER A 49 6.41 9.22 -16.03
N ARG A 50 7.27 8.19 -15.99
CA ARG A 50 8.17 7.86 -17.11
C ARG A 50 7.40 7.40 -18.35
N ASN A 51 6.34 6.62 -18.13
CA ASN A 51 5.58 5.95 -19.20
C ASN A 51 4.09 6.29 -19.19
N ASN A 52 3.61 7.04 -18.20
CA ASN A 52 2.22 7.43 -18.06
C ASN A 52 2.07 8.95 -18.05
N THR A 53 0.92 9.44 -18.50
CA THR A 53 0.55 10.85 -18.42
C THR A 53 -0.13 11.12 -17.08
N VAL A 54 0.49 11.91 -16.22
CA VAL A 54 -0.14 12.33 -14.96
C VAL A 54 -1.13 13.45 -15.23
N THR A 55 -2.40 13.25 -14.89
CA THR A 55 -3.51 14.16 -15.26
C THR A 55 -4.11 14.88 -14.07
N LYS A 56 -3.90 14.39 -12.85
CA LYS A 56 -4.32 15.05 -11.61
C LYS A 56 -3.37 14.68 -10.49
N GLN A 57 -3.03 15.65 -9.65
CA GLN A 57 -2.17 15.46 -8.48
C GLN A 57 -2.77 16.19 -7.29
N VAL A 58 -2.68 15.54 -6.13
CA VAL A 58 -2.88 16.15 -4.81
C VAL A 58 -1.67 15.73 -3.98
N ASP A 59 -0.79 16.69 -3.71
CA ASP A 59 0.52 16.43 -3.13
C ASP A 59 0.40 15.63 -1.83
N GLY A 60 1.16 14.53 -1.76
CA GLY A 60 1.17 13.64 -0.60
C GLY A 60 -0.07 12.75 -0.41
N GLN A 61 -1.18 13.01 -1.09
CA GLN A 61 -2.44 12.26 -0.91
C GLN A 61 -2.72 11.29 -2.06
N GLY A 62 -2.43 11.71 -3.31
CA GLY A 62 -2.75 10.86 -4.45
C GLY A 62 -2.58 11.52 -5.80
N PHE A 63 -2.56 10.70 -6.83
CA PHE A 63 -2.53 11.18 -8.20
C PHE A 63 -3.22 10.21 -9.16
N ARG A 64 -3.62 10.76 -10.30
CA ARG A 64 -4.24 10.06 -11.42
C ARG A 64 -3.26 10.04 -12.59
N ALA A 65 -2.97 8.84 -13.10
CA ALA A 65 -2.16 8.65 -14.28
C ALA A 65 -2.93 7.89 -15.36
N GLU A 66 -2.70 8.25 -16.60
CA GLU A 66 -3.27 7.61 -17.78
C GLU A 66 -2.15 6.95 -18.57
N GLY A 67 -2.33 5.69 -18.94
CA GLY A 67 -1.33 4.99 -19.73
C GLY A 67 -1.61 3.51 -19.90
N TYR A 68 -0.67 2.82 -20.55
CA TYR A 68 -0.76 1.38 -20.73
C TYR A 68 -0.54 0.65 -19.39
N SER A 69 -1.40 -0.32 -19.09
CA SER A 69 -1.24 -1.21 -17.94
C SER A 69 -0.61 -2.53 -18.40
N ALA A 70 0.57 -2.86 -17.85
CA ALA A 70 1.19 -4.16 -18.09
C ALA A 70 0.35 -5.32 -17.52
N MET A 71 -0.37 -5.08 -16.42
CA MET A 71 -1.24 -6.07 -15.79
C MET A 71 -2.45 -6.42 -16.67
N PHE A 72 -3.15 -5.42 -17.23
CA PHE A 72 -4.37 -5.63 -18.02
C PHE A 72 -4.14 -5.71 -19.53
N LYS A 73 -2.93 -5.37 -20.00
CA LYS A 73 -2.54 -5.33 -21.41
C LYS A 73 -3.38 -4.36 -22.27
N ASP A 74 -3.88 -3.30 -21.66
CA ASP A 74 -4.69 -2.26 -22.30
C ASP A 74 -4.47 -0.88 -21.65
N CYS A 75 -5.15 0.14 -22.17
CA CYS A 75 -5.09 1.51 -21.67
C CYS A 75 -6.01 1.69 -20.47
N ARG A 76 -5.45 2.21 -19.37
CA ARG A 76 -6.17 2.39 -18.10
C ARG A 76 -5.93 3.78 -17.52
N VAL A 77 -6.95 4.26 -16.82
CA VAL A 77 -6.78 5.29 -15.81
C VAL A 77 -6.35 4.58 -14.53
N LYS A 78 -5.28 5.05 -13.92
CA LYS A 78 -4.66 4.49 -12.72
C LYS A 78 -4.75 5.54 -11.61
N TYR A 79 -5.19 5.13 -10.43
CA TYR A 79 -5.25 5.99 -9.25
C TYR A 79 -4.34 5.44 -8.17
N PHE A 80 -3.49 6.32 -7.66
CA PHE A 80 -2.55 6.01 -6.58
C PHE A 80 -2.96 6.82 -5.37
N LEU A 81 -3.26 6.14 -4.27
CA LEU A 81 -3.71 6.76 -3.01
C LEU A 81 -2.69 6.48 -1.92
N PHE A 82 -2.31 7.54 -1.23
CA PHE A 82 -1.27 7.54 -0.20
C PHE A 82 -1.89 7.91 1.15
N GLN A 83 -1.27 7.41 2.20
CA GLN A 83 -1.58 7.77 3.58
C GLN A 83 -0.28 8.22 4.25
N ASP A 84 -0.08 9.52 4.36
CA ASP A 84 1.02 10.20 5.06
C ASP A 84 2.32 9.36 5.17
N ALA A 85 2.67 8.94 6.39
CA ALA A 85 3.89 8.19 6.68
C ALA A 85 3.86 6.72 6.22
N ASP A 86 2.67 6.18 5.97
CA ASP A 86 2.47 4.80 5.56
C ASP A 86 2.69 4.60 4.05
N GLY A 87 2.78 5.69 3.27
CA GLY A 87 3.06 5.65 1.83
C GLY A 87 1.87 5.15 1.01
N LEU A 88 2.14 4.52 -0.14
CA LEU A 88 1.12 4.03 -1.06
C LEU A 88 0.26 2.95 -0.41
N GLN A 89 -1.04 3.20 -0.29
CA GLN A 89 -2.00 2.26 0.32
C GLN A 89 -2.87 1.54 -0.71
N ARG A 90 -3.11 2.16 -1.85
CA ARG A 90 -4.02 1.61 -2.85
C ARG A 90 -3.65 2.04 -4.26
N VAL A 91 -3.77 1.08 -5.17
CA VAL A 91 -3.78 1.30 -6.61
C VAL A 91 -5.07 0.76 -7.18
N SER A 92 -5.79 1.56 -7.96
CA SER A 92 -6.97 1.12 -8.70
C SER A 92 -6.85 1.44 -10.18
N TYR A 93 -7.52 0.63 -11.00
CA TYR A 93 -7.48 0.70 -12.45
C TYR A 93 -8.90 0.77 -13.00
N GLU A 94 -9.15 1.73 -13.88
CA GLU A 94 -10.41 1.88 -14.60
C GLU A 94 -10.18 1.77 -16.12
N PRO A 95 -11.09 1.12 -16.86
CA PRO A 95 -11.06 1.16 -18.33
C PRO A 95 -11.01 2.60 -18.85
N ALA A 96 -10.17 2.84 -19.87
CA ALA A 96 -9.98 4.17 -20.44
C ALA A 96 -10.28 4.16 -21.94
N PRO A 97 -11.55 4.06 -22.36
CA PRO A 97 -11.92 3.95 -23.78
C PRO A 97 -11.59 5.20 -24.60
N HIS A 98 -11.36 6.33 -23.94
CA HIS A 98 -10.92 7.58 -24.56
C HIS A 98 -9.40 7.61 -24.84
N LEU A 99 -8.63 6.67 -24.30
CA LEU A 99 -7.20 6.56 -24.56
C LEU A 99 -6.94 5.66 -25.77
N SER A 100 -5.91 5.99 -26.53
CA SER A 100 -5.43 5.15 -27.63
C SER A 100 -3.91 5.12 -27.62
N VAL A 101 -3.29 4.17 -28.33
CA VAL A 101 -1.82 4.12 -28.43
C VAL A 101 -1.24 5.45 -28.98
N LYS A 102 -2.01 6.17 -29.81
CA LYS A 102 -1.65 7.49 -30.32
C LYS A 102 -1.92 8.64 -29.33
N GLN A 103 -2.74 8.42 -28.31
CA GLN A 103 -3.17 9.42 -27.32
C GLN A 103 -2.96 8.90 -25.90
N ASN A 104 -1.86 9.34 -25.28
CA ASN A 104 -1.56 9.16 -23.86
C ASN A 104 -1.49 7.71 -23.33
N CYS A 105 -1.56 6.70 -24.20
CA CYS A 105 -1.34 5.29 -23.86
C CYS A 105 -0.09 4.75 -24.55
N ARG A 106 1.08 5.17 -24.07
CA ARG A 106 2.37 4.69 -24.59
C ARG A 106 2.60 3.27 -24.09
N GLN A 107 2.82 2.33 -25.00
CA GLN A 107 3.35 1.02 -24.65
C GLN A 107 4.84 1.17 -24.32
N PRO A 108 5.32 0.54 -23.24
CA PRO A 108 6.74 0.53 -22.88
C PRO A 108 7.59 -0.25 -23.90
#